data_AF-A0A957YJ62-F1
#
_entry.id   AF-A0A957YJ62-F1
#
_cell.length_a   1.000
_cell.length_b   1.000
_cell.length_c   1.000
_cell.angle_alpha   90.00
_cell.angle_beta   90.00
_cell.angle_gamma   90.00
#
_symmetry.space_group_name_H-M   'P 1'
#
loop_
_entity.id
_entity.type
_entity.pdbx_description
1 polymer ?
#
loop_
_entity_poly.entity_id
_entity_poly.type
_entity_poly.pdbx_seq_one_letter_code
_entity_poly.pdbx_strand_id
1 'polypeptide(L)'
;AGLMAMGSPNDPKPSIKVVDGKVVEMDGRTRDEMDFIEIFIADYGINADLATEMMAKKSVDIARMIVDINVSRNEILKVFSGLTPAKMAEVMDYLNVVEMMMGLQKMRARRTPANQAHVTNLQDNPVLMAADAAEATMYGFAEIETTVAVFNYGPMNALALLIGGQVGRPGVLSQDALEESIELQLGMAGLTAYAETVSVYGTENVFVD
;
A
#
# COMPACT_ATOMS: atom_id res chain seq x y z
N ALA A 1 16.02 -3.59 16.85
CA ALA A 1 15.37 -2.28 17.02
C ALA A 1 14.87 -1.69 15.71
N GLY A 2 15.46 -2.00 14.55
CA GLY A 2 14.92 -1.54 13.25
C GLY A 2 15.06 -0.04 13.00
N LEU A 3 15.90 0.67 13.77
CA LEU A 3 16.10 2.12 13.65
C LEU A 3 17.08 2.47 12.51
N MET A 4 16.79 1.98 11.32
CA MET A 4 17.51 2.25 10.08
C MET A 4 16.53 2.22 8.91
N ALA A 5 16.58 3.22 8.03
CA ALA A 5 15.59 3.37 6.96
C ALA A 5 15.71 2.31 5.86
N MET A 6 16.93 1.98 5.45
CA MET A 6 17.23 1.02 4.37
C MET A 6 18.71 0.62 4.41
N GLY A 7 19.05 -0.50 3.76
CA GLY A 7 20.43 -0.98 3.62
C GLY A 7 21.02 -1.50 4.94
N SER A 8 20.20 -2.14 5.79
CA SER A 8 20.69 -2.64 7.06
C SER A 8 21.60 -3.85 6.85
N PRO A 9 22.71 -3.97 7.59
CA PRO A 9 23.59 -5.13 7.49
C PRO A 9 22.93 -6.43 7.98
N ASN A 10 21.76 -6.33 8.63
CA ASN A 10 20.98 -7.47 9.08
C ASN A 10 19.88 -7.86 8.07
N ASP A 11 19.68 -7.09 7.02
CA ASP A 11 18.69 -7.40 6.00
C ASP A 11 19.13 -8.65 5.23
N PRO A 12 18.21 -9.56 4.89
CA PRO A 12 18.56 -10.78 4.20
C PRO A 12 19.11 -10.48 2.80
N LYS A 13 20.03 -11.34 2.33
CA LYS A 13 20.46 -11.27 0.94
C LYS A 13 19.38 -11.84 0.03
N PRO A 14 19.12 -11.25 -1.15
CA PRO A 14 18.13 -11.77 -2.07
C PRO A 14 18.45 -13.21 -2.51
N SER A 15 17.51 -14.13 -2.30
CA SER A 15 17.59 -15.51 -2.82
C SER A 15 16.20 -16.07 -3.09
N ILE A 16 16.10 -17.02 -4.02
CA ILE A 16 14.87 -17.77 -4.24
C ILE A 16 15.19 -19.18 -4.69
N LYS A 17 14.37 -20.15 -4.27
CA LYS A 17 14.35 -21.49 -4.82
C LYS A 17 12.92 -21.92 -5.09
N VAL A 18 12.68 -22.42 -6.29
CA VAL A 18 11.38 -22.94 -6.73
C VAL A 18 11.52 -24.42 -7.06
N VAL A 19 10.62 -25.26 -6.54
CA VAL A 19 10.52 -26.69 -6.83
C VAL A 19 9.06 -27.00 -7.14
N ASP A 20 8.81 -27.64 -8.28
CA ASP A 20 7.46 -28.03 -8.74
C ASP A 20 6.45 -26.86 -8.71
N GLY A 21 6.89 -25.67 -9.14
CA GLY A 21 6.07 -24.45 -9.16
C GLY A 21 5.84 -23.80 -7.81
N LYS A 22 6.52 -24.27 -6.74
CA LYS A 22 6.36 -23.77 -5.38
C LYS A 22 7.65 -23.16 -4.84
N VAL A 23 7.54 -21.99 -4.22
CA VAL A 23 8.67 -21.35 -3.51
C VAL A 23 8.99 -22.16 -2.25
N VAL A 24 10.21 -22.69 -2.18
CA VAL A 24 10.72 -23.49 -1.06
C VAL A 24 11.86 -22.81 -0.29
N GLU A 25 12.39 -21.71 -0.81
CA GLU A 25 13.33 -20.82 -0.13
C GLU A 25 13.10 -19.39 -0.64
N MET A 26 13.12 -18.41 0.25
CA MET A 26 13.00 -16.98 -0.05
C MET A 26 13.91 -16.19 0.88
N ASP A 27 14.76 -15.33 0.31
CA ASP A 27 15.62 -14.38 1.03
C ASP A 27 16.41 -15.02 2.19
N GLY A 28 17.00 -16.19 1.90
CA GLY A 28 17.86 -16.94 2.82
C GLY A 28 17.13 -17.80 3.85
N ARG A 29 15.80 -17.86 3.82
CA ARG A 29 15.00 -18.74 4.69
C ARG A 29 14.42 -19.92 3.94
N THR A 30 14.57 -21.12 4.50
CA THR A 30 13.88 -22.29 3.97
C THR A 30 12.41 -22.28 4.40
N ARG A 31 11.57 -22.98 3.64
CA ARG A 31 10.12 -22.97 3.86
C ARG A 31 9.68 -23.38 5.27
N ASP A 32 10.42 -24.25 5.94
CA ASP A 32 10.16 -24.68 7.31
C ASP A 32 10.56 -23.65 8.38
N GLU A 33 11.35 -22.64 8.01
CA GLU A 33 11.75 -21.51 8.87
C GLU A 33 10.89 -20.27 8.65
N MET A 34 10.01 -20.29 7.65
CA MET A 34 9.17 -19.16 7.28
C MET A 34 8.05 -18.93 8.29
N ASP A 35 7.83 -17.67 8.66
CA ASP A 35 6.63 -17.26 9.40
C ASP A 35 5.39 -17.18 8.49
N PHE A 36 4.23 -16.80 9.04
CA PHE A 36 3.01 -16.73 8.22
C PHE A 36 3.06 -15.66 7.13
N ILE A 37 3.83 -14.58 7.32
CA ILE A 37 3.99 -13.49 6.34
C ILE A 37 4.82 -14.00 5.18
N GLU A 38 5.95 -14.64 5.49
CA GLU A 38 6.85 -15.21 4.51
C GLU A 38 6.17 -16.33 3.72
N ILE A 39 5.39 -17.19 4.38
CA ILE A 39 4.55 -18.19 3.71
C ILE A 39 3.52 -17.52 2.79
N PHE A 40 2.85 -16.47 3.25
CA PHE A 40 1.86 -15.75 2.44
C PHE A 40 2.49 -15.12 1.18
N ILE A 41 3.65 -14.48 1.33
CA ILE A 41 4.39 -13.92 0.19
C ILE A 41 4.87 -15.01 -0.76
N ALA A 42 5.43 -16.10 -0.23
CA ALA A 42 5.94 -17.22 -1.02
C ALA A 42 4.84 -17.92 -1.85
N ASP A 43 3.62 -18.02 -1.30
CA ASP A 43 2.51 -18.73 -1.95
C ASP A 43 1.63 -17.81 -2.83
N TYR A 44 1.53 -16.51 -2.51
CA TYR A 44 0.58 -15.58 -3.17
C TYR A 44 1.20 -14.30 -3.72
N GLY A 45 2.37 -13.89 -3.23
CA GLY A 45 3.00 -12.62 -3.59
C GLY A 45 3.99 -12.70 -4.75
N ILE A 46 4.50 -13.89 -5.07
CA ILE A 46 5.55 -14.08 -6.08
C ILE A 46 5.05 -15.02 -7.18
N ASN A 47 5.23 -14.59 -8.43
CA ASN A 47 5.03 -15.43 -9.61
C ASN A 47 6.16 -16.46 -9.72
N ALA A 48 5.92 -17.66 -9.20
CA ALA A 48 6.89 -18.75 -9.15
C ALA A 48 7.43 -19.17 -10.54
N ASP A 49 6.62 -19.04 -11.60
CA ASP A 49 7.03 -19.40 -12.96
C ASP A 49 8.11 -18.46 -13.52
N LEU A 50 8.13 -17.21 -13.06
CA LEU A 50 9.09 -16.19 -13.48
C LEU A 50 10.21 -15.97 -12.47
N ALA A 51 10.04 -16.41 -11.23
CA ALA A 51 10.88 -16.03 -10.10
C ALA A 51 12.38 -16.29 -10.35
N THR A 52 12.74 -17.51 -10.79
CA THR A 52 14.14 -17.86 -11.03
C THR A 52 14.79 -16.98 -12.12
N GLU A 53 14.07 -16.70 -13.21
CA GLU A 53 14.58 -15.85 -14.30
C GLU A 53 14.72 -14.39 -13.85
N MET A 54 13.71 -13.86 -13.15
CA MET A 54 13.70 -12.45 -12.73
C MET A 54 14.73 -12.18 -11.62
N MET A 55 14.89 -13.10 -10.67
CA MET A 55 15.87 -12.99 -9.59
C MET A 55 17.32 -13.09 -10.09
N ALA A 56 17.56 -13.76 -11.21
CA ALA A 56 18.88 -13.83 -11.84
C ALA A 56 19.35 -12.51 -12.46
N LYS A 57 18.44 -11.55 -12.71
CA LYS A 57 18.81 -10.23 -13.22
C LYS A 57 19.58 -9.44 -12.15
N LYS A 58 20.60 -8.69 -12.58
CA LYS A 58 21.31 -7.78 -11.68
C LYS A 58 20.37 -6.66 -11.24
N SER A 59 20.38 -6.32 -9.96
CA SER A 59 19.45 -5.32 -9.41
C SER A 59 19.64 -3.94 -10.03
N VAL A 60 20.89 -3.57 -10.35
CA VAL A 60 21.19 -2.34 -11.10
C VAL A 60 20.58 -2.32 -12.50
N ASP A 61 20.45 -3.46 -13.17
CA ASP A 61 19.84 -3.53 -14.49
C ASP A 61 18.32 -3.39 -14.40
N ILE A 62 17.69 -3.96 -13.36
CA ILE A 62 16.27 -3.73 -13.05
C ILE A 62 16.02 -2.25 -12.68
N ALA A 63 16.91 -1.66 -11.88
CA ALA A 63 16.84 -0.24 -11.52
C ALA A 63 16.88 0.67 -12.76
N ARG A 64 17.78 0.36 -13.72
CA ARG A 64 17.83 1.06 -15.01
C ARG A 64 16.55 0.91 -15.82
N MET A 65 15.92 -0.27 -15.83
CA MET A 65 14.62 -0.47 -16.50
C MET A 65 13.54 0.47 -15.95
N ILE A 66 13.55 0.78 -14.65
CA ILE A 66 12.58 1.69 -14.02
C ILE A 66 12.65 3.10 -14.62
N VAL A 67 13.85 3.60 -14.95
CA VAL A 67 14.03 4.96 -15.48
C VAL A 67 14.14 5.04 -17.00
N ASP A 68 14.38 3.93 -17.68
CA ASP A 68 14.49 3.89 -19.14
C ASP A 68 13.13 4.13 -19.81
N ILE A 69 13.03 5.18 -20.63
CA ILE A 69 11.81 5.55 -21.35
C ILE A 69 11.41 4.54 -22.42
N ASN A 70 12.33 3.69 -22.87
CA ASN A 70 12.09 2.66 -23.88
C ASN A 70 11.56 1.36 -23.28
N VAL A 71 11.58 1.23 -21.94
CA VAL A 71 11.04 0.07 -21.23
C VAL A 71 9.66 0.43 -20.68
N SER A 72 8.65 -0.33 -21.12
CA SER A 72 7.26 -0.10 -20.74
C SER A 72 6.98 -0.47 -19.27
N ARG A 73 5.91 0.10 -18.71
CA ARG A 73 5.41 -0.28 -17.37
C ARG A 73 5.12 -1.79 -17.27
N ASN A 74 4.58 -2.40 -18.32
CA ASN A 74 4.21 -3.82 -18.31
C ASN A 74 5.43 -4.74 -18.23
N GLU A 75 6.52 -4.38 -18.89
CA GLU A 75 7.79 -5.13 -18.79
C GLU A 75 8.35 -5.07 -17.37
N ILE A 76 8.29 -3.91 -16.72
CA ILE A 76 8.74 -3.75 -15.33
C ILE A 76 7.85 -4.56 -14.39
N LEU A 77 6.53 -4.50 -14.55
CA LEU A 77 5.60 -5.30 -13.74
C LEU A 77 5.86 -6.80 -13.89
N LYS A 78 6.16 -7.27 -15.12
CA LYS A 78 6.52 -8.67 -15.34
C LYS A 78 7.78 -9.05 -14.55
N VAL A 79 8.80 -8.19 -14.54
CA VAL A 79 10.01 -8.42 -13.73
C VAL A 79 9.69 -8.45 -12.24
N PHE A 80 9.02 -7.40 -11.73
CA PHE A 80 8.69 -7.26 -10.32
C PHE A 80 7.79 -8.38 -9.79
N SER A 81 6.93 -8.96 -10.64
CA SER A 81 6.08 -10.10 -10.23
C SER A 81 6.88 -11.33 -9.78
N GLY A 82 8.14 -11.47 -10.20
CA GLY A 82 9.01 -12.60 -9.83
C GLY A 82 10.09 -12.26 -8.80
N LEU A 83 10.12 -11.03 -8.26
CA LEU A 83 11.16 -10.63 -7.30
C LEU A 83 10.72 -10.93 -5.86
N THR A 84 11.70 -11.22 -5.01
CA THR A 84 11.49 -11.32 -3.57
C THR A 84 11.51 -9.94 -2.90
N PRO A 85 10.99 -9.79 -1.66
CA PRO A 85 11.06 -8.54 -0.92
C PRO A 85 12.47 -7.96 -0.82
N ALA A 86 13.48 -8.78 -0.46
CA ALA A 86 14.85 -8.30 -0.35
C ALA A 86 15.41 -7.84 -1.71
N LYS A 87 15.05 -8.54 -2.79
CA LYS A 87 15.46 -8.13 -4.15
C LYS A 87 14.85 -6.79 -4.55
N MET A 88 13.58 -6.56 -4.22
CA MET A 88 12.93 -5.27 -4.50
C MET A 88 13.61 -4.14 -3.72
N ALA A 89 13.91 -4.34 -2.43
CA ALA A 89 14.67 -3.38 -1.64
C ALA A 89 16.06 -3.09 -2.24
N GLU A 90 16.80 -4.14 -2.61
CA GLU A 90 18.12 -4.02 -3.23
C GLU A 90 18.07 -3.25 -4.56
N VAL A 91 17.00 -3.39 -5.36
CA VAL A 91 16.81 -2.60 -6.59
C VAL A 91 16.65 -1.11 -6.26
N MET A 92 15.92 -0.77 -5.19
CA MET A 92 15.70 0.61 -4.79
C MET A 92 16.99 1.29 -4.29
N ASP A 93 17.93 0.53 -3.70
CA ASP A 93 19.24 1.05 -3.26
C ASP A 93 20.11 1.60 -4.41
N TYR A 94 19.83 1.23 -5.66
CA TYR A 94 20.54 1.74 -6.85
C TYR A 94 19.94 3.04 -7.41
N LEU A 95 18.83 3.54 -6.86
CA LEU A 95 18.15 4.72 -7.37
C LEU A 95 18.33 5.88 -6.39
N ASN A 96 18.74 7.05 -6.90
CA ASN A 96 18.58 8.29 -6.15
C ASN A 96 17.12 8.82 -6.29
N VAL A 97 16.76 9.82 -5.48
CA VAL A 97 15.38 10.34 -5.44
C VAL A 97 14.88 10.89 -6.78
N VAL A 98 15.74 11.45 -7.64
CA VAL A 98 15.34 11.93 -8.98
C VAL A 98 14.98 10.76 -9.88
N GLU A 99 15.75 9.68 -9.82
CA GLU A 99 15.49 8.44 -10.55
C GLU A 99 14.21 7.76 -10.03
N MET A 100 13.99 7.76 -8.72
CA MET A 100 12.73 7.29 -8.14
C MET A 100 11.53 8.12 -8.61
N MET A 101 11.63 9.45 -8.66
CA MET A 101 10.56 10.31 -9.18
C MET A 101 10.27 10.03 -10.67
N MET A 102 11.32 9.80 -11.47
CA MET A 102 11.19 9.39 -12.87
C MET A 102 10.49 8.03 -13.01
N GLY A 103 10.87 7.06 -12.17
CA GLY A 103 10.21 5.76 -12.09
C GLY A 103 8.75 5.86 -11.69
N LEU A 104 8.45 6.64 -10.65
CA LEU A 104 7.11 6.79 -10.08
C LEU A 104 6.11 7.31 -11.11
N GLN A 105 6.48 8.31 -11.92
CA GLN A 105 5.56 8.82 -12.95
C GLN A 105 5.24 7.80 -14.06
N LYS A 106 6.14 6.84 -14.33
CA LYS A 106 5.92 5.73 -15.26
C LYS A 106 5.13 4.58 -14.62
N MET A 107 5.44 4.25 -13.37
CA MET A 107 4.87 3.09 -12.67
C MET A 107 3.49 3.33 -12.09
N ARG A 108 3.11 4.60 -11.84
CA ARG A 108 1.76 4.98 -11.39
C ARG A 108 0.70 4.35 -12.30
N ALA A 109 -0.20 3.57 -11.70
CA ALA A 109 -1.22 2.82 -12.44
C ALA A 109 -2.24 3.75 -13.13
N ARG A 110 -2.69 4.79 -12.43
CA ARG A 110 -3.65 5.77 -12.94
C ARG A 110 -2.91 6.93 -13.62
N ARG A 111 -3.31 7.23 -14.86
CA ARG A 111 -2.68 8.29 -15.67
C ARG A 111 -2.75 9.65 -14.97
N THR A 112 -3.96 10.09 -14.62
CA THR A 112 -4.22 11.37 -13.94
C THR A 112 -4.06 11.17 -12.44
N PRO A 113 -3.11 11.83 -11.75
CA PRO A 113 -3.00 11.77 -10.29
C PRO A 113 -4.25 12.36 -9.63
N ALA A 114 -4.49 11.98 -8.37
CA ALA A 114 -5.60 12.47 -7.56
C ALA A 114 -5.05 12.70 -6.14
N ASN A 115 -5.88 13.25 -5.27
CA ASN A 115 -5.49 13.60 -3.92
C ASN A 115 -6.58 13.20 -2.93
N GLN A 116 -6.18 12.96 -1.69
CA GLN A 116 -7.04 12.62 -0.55
C GLN A 116 -6.87 13.68 0.55
N ALA A 117 -7.92 13.96 1.31
CA ALA A 117 -7.88 14.86 2.46
C ALA A 117 -8.42 14.21 3.73
N HIS A 118 -7.82 14.55 4.88
CA HIS A 118 -8.45 14.32 6.17
C HIS A 118 -9.47 15.43 6.45
N VAL A 119 -10.61 15.04 6.99
CA VAL A 119 -11.69 15.92 7.44
C VAL A 119 -12.10 15.46 8.83
N THR A 120 -11.46 16.03 9.84
CA THR A 120 -11.67 15.69 11.24
C THR A 120 -11.72 16.95 12.09
N ASN A 121 -12.29 16.83 13.29
CA ASN A 121 -12.18 17.88 14.29
C ASN A 121 -12.13 17.27 15.70
N LEU A 122 -11.50 17.97 16.64
CA LEU A 122 -11.24 17.47 17.99
C LEU A 122 -12.50 17.02 18.76
N GLN A 123 -13.67 17.54 18.39
CA GLN A 123 -14.92 17.32 19.10
C GLN A 123 -15.81 16.27 18.43
N ASP A 124 -15.38 15.66 17.32
CA ASP A 124 -16.22 14.81 16.47
C ASP A 124 -17.54 15.51 16.09
N ASN A 125 -17.49 16.83 15.88
CA ASN A 125 -18.67 17.63 15.58
C ASN A 125 -19.13 17.34 14.13
N PRO A 126 -20.32 16.75 13.94
CA PRO A 126 -20.77 16.33 12.61
C PRO A 126 -21.13 17.51 11.71
N VAL A 127 -21.52 18.66 12.28
CA VAL A 127 -21.88 19.85 11.50
C VAL A 127 -20.63 20.47 10.87
N LEU A 128 -19.56 20.60 11.66
CA LEU A 128 -18.29 21.10 11.16
C LEU A 128 -17.70 20.13 10.12
N MET A 129 -17.70 18.83 10.43
CA MET A 129 -17.21 17.80 9.52
C MET A 129 -17.91 17.81 8.16
N ALA A 130 -19.25 17.91 8.13
CA ALA A 130 -19.98 17.99 6.88
C ALA A 130 -19.65 19.26 6.08
N ALA A 131 -19.42 20.39 6.76
CA ALA A 131 -19.01 21.63 6.11
C ALA A 131 -17.59 21.54 5.52
N ASP A 132 -16.63 21.05 6.31
CA ASP A 132 -15.24 20.87 5.87
C ASP A 132 -15.13 19.85 4.74
N ALA A 133 -15.94 18.79 4.77
CA ALA A 133 -16.02 17.80 3.69
C ALA A 133 -16.54 18.44 2.38
N ALA A 134 -17.57 19.29 2.45
CA ALA A 134 -18.06 20.01 1.28
C ALA A 134 -17.01 20.97 0.72
N GLU A 135 -16.27 21.66 1.59
CA GLU A 135 -15.18 22.55 1.18
C GLU A 135 -14.02 21.76 0.53
N ALA A 136 -13.54 20.70 1.18
CA ALA A 136 -12.45 19.87 0.69
C ALA A 136 -12.77 19.30 -0.71
N THR A 137 -13.96 18.73 -0.87
CA THR A 137 -14.34 18.14 -2.16
C THR A 137 -14.49 19.17 -3.28
N MET A 138 -14.89 20.41 -2.96
CA MET A 138 -14.89 21.53 -3.91
C MET A 138 -13.48 21.95 -4.34
N TYR A 139 -12.47 21.86 -3.44
CA TYR A 139 -11.06 22.07 -3.81
C TYR A 139 -10.47 20.95 -4.68
N GLY A 140 -11.19 19.85 -4.87
CA GLY A 140 -10.85 18.82 -5.86
C GLY A 140 -10.33 17.50 -5.30
N PHE A 141 -10.36 17.30 -3.97
CA PHE A 141 -10.05 15.99 -3.37
C PHE A 141 -11.00 14.92 -3.90
N ALA A 142 -10.43 13.78 -4.32
CA ALA A 142 -11.18 12.67 -4.91
C ALA A 142 -11.65 11.66 -3.87
N GLU A 143 -10.92 11.61 -2.76
CA GLU A 143 -11.15 10.77 -1.60
C GLU A 143 -11.06 11.67 -0.37
N ILE A 144 -11.90 11.41 0.62
CA ILE A 144 -11.87 12.08 1.92
C ILE A 144 -11.93 11.03 3.01
N GLU A 145 -11.30 11.32 4.12
CA GLU A 145 -11.17 10.43 5.27
C GLU A 145 -11.52 11.18 6.55
N THR A 146 -12.22 10.49 7.43
CA THR A 146 -12.36 10.90 8.83
C THR A 146 -11.83 9.80 9.74
N THR A 147 -11.64 10.13 11.00
CA THR A 147 -11.53 9.21 12.13
C THR A 147 -12.21 9.85 13.33
N VAL A 148 -12.02 9.31 14.53
CA VAL A 148 -12.72 9.72 15.75
C VAL A 148 -11.77 10.11 16.88
N ALA A 149 -12.12 11.13 17.65
CA ALA A 149 -11.53 11.34 18.98
C ALA A 149 -12.18 10.42 20.03
N VAL A 150 -13.48 10.17 19.92
CA VAL A 150 -14.26 9.29 20.79
C VAL A 150 -14.91 8.19 19.96
N PHE A 151 -14.54 6.94 20.24
CA PHE A 151 -14.92 5.76 19.44
C PHE A 151 -16.40 5.68 19.03
N ASN A 152 -17.33 6.02 19.93
CA ASN A 152 -18.77 5.93 19.67
C ASN A 152 -19.29 6.94 18.63
N TYR A 153 -18.47 7.90 18.19
CA TYR A 153 -18.85 8.87 17.15
C TYR A 153 -18.70 8.36 15.72
N GLY A 154 -18.04 7.20 15.49
CA GLY A 154 -17.78 6.68 14.14
C GLY A 154 -18.98 6.76 13.19
N PRO A 155 -20.16 6.19 13.55
CA PRO A 155 -21.34 6.28 12.69
C PRO A 155 -21.77 7.72 12.32
N MET A 156 -21.63 8.68 13.24
CA MET A 156 -21.96 10.08 12.97
C MET A 156 -20.88 10.77 12.14
N ASN A 157 -19.60 10.47 12.36
CA ASN A 157 -18.49 11.01 11.58
C ASN A 157 -18.57 10.52 10.13
N ALA A 158 -18.69 9.20 9.92
CA ALA A 158 -18.88 8.59 8.60
C ALA A 158 -20.07 9.22 7.84
N LEU A 159 -21.22 9.35 8.52
CA LEU A 159 -22.41 9.95 7.91
C LEU A 159 -22.22 11.42 7.54
N ALA A 160 -21.62 12.22 8.43
CA ALA A 160 -21.34 13.63 8.17
C ALA A 160 -20.38 13.81 7.00
N LEU A 161 -19.30 13.02 6.98
CA LEU A 161 -18.31 13.01 5.91
C LEU A 161 -18.94 12.64 4.56
N LEU A 162 -19.75 11.57 4.53
CA LEU A 162 -20.46 11.13 3.33
C LEU A 162 -21.37 12.22 2.79
N ILE A 163 -22.23 12.80 3.63
CA ILE A 163 -23.17 13.86 3.22
C ILE A 163 -22.39 15.08 2.71
N GLY A 164 -21.45 15.59 3.50
CA GLY A 164 -20.69 16.78 3.15
C GLY A 164 -19.88 16.59 1.87
N GLY A 165 -19.21 15.44 1.72
CA GLY A 165 -18.46 15.11 0.52
C GLY A 165 -19.32 15.10 -0.74
N GLN A 166 -20.53 14.53 -0.69
CA GLN A 166 -21.45 14.55 -1.83
C GLN A 166 -22.04 15.93 -2.10
N VAL A 167 -22.21 16.78 -1.08
CA VAL A 167 -22.68 18.16 -1.24
C VAL A 167 -21.65 19.01 -1.98
N GLY A 168 -20.36 18.90 -1.65
CA GLY A 168 -19.32 19.67 -2.32
C GLY A 168 -19.03 19.18 -3.74
N ARG A 169 -18.84 17.87 -3.93
CA ARG A 169 -18.67 17.29 -5.26
C ARG A 169 -19.19 15.84 -5.35
N PRO A 170 -20.31 15.60 -6.06
CA PRO A 170 -20.85 14.25 -6.24
C PRO A 170 -19.82 13.27 -6.82
N GLY A 171 -19.74 12.08 -6.23
CA GLY A 171 -18.83 11.01 -6.64
C GLY A 171 -17.48 10.97 -5.92
N VAL A 172 -17.24 11.84 -4.94
CA VAL A 172 -16.11 11.67 -4.01
C VAL A 172 -16.34 10.44 -3.13
N LEU A 173 -15.27 9.69 -2.85
CA LEU A 173 -15.30 8.54 -1.95
C LEU A 173 -14.97 8.97 -0.52
N SER A 174 -15.72 8.47 0.46
CA SER A 174 -15.53 8.77 1.89
C SER A 174 -15.22 7.49 2.68
N GLN A 175 -14.27 7.56 3.60
CA GLN A 175 -13.95 6.49 4.56
C GLN A 175 -13.97 7.01 6.01
N ASP A 176 -14.08 6.11 6.97
CA ASP A 176 -13.93 6.39 8.40
C ASP A 176 -12.99 5.36 9.04
N ALA A 177 -11.76 5.78 9.29
CA ALA A 177 -10.68 4.93 9.75
C ALA A 177 -10.87 4.55 11.23
N LEU A 178 -11.17 3.27 11.47
CA LEU A 178 -11.51 2.73 12.79
C LEU A 178 -10.84 1.37 13.01
N GLU A 179 -11.20 0.68 14.11
CA GLU A 179 -10.87 -0.73 14.24
C GLU A 179 -11.56 -1.54 13.12
N GLU A 180 -10.82 -2.49 12.55
CA GLU A 180 -11.15 -3.22 11.32
C GLU A 180 -12.58 -3.78 11.29
N SER A 181 -13.02 -4.40 12.40
CA SER A 181 -14.35 -5.00 12.49
C SER A 181 -15.46 -3.95 12.48
N ILE A 182 -15.23 -2.79 13.10
CA ILE A 182 -16.18 -1.68 13.12
C ILE A 182 -16.18 -0.94 11.79
N GLU A 183 -15.02 -0.68 11.19
CA GLU A 183 -14.91 -0.06 9.87
C GLU A 183 -15.67 -0.88 8.82
N LEU A 184 -15.53 -2.20 8.85
CA LEU A 184 -16.29 -3.11 7.99
C LEU A 184 -17.80 -3.03 8.25
N GLN A 185 -18.24 -2.94 9.51
CA GLN A 185 -19.65 -2.80 9.85
C GLN A 185 -20.24 -1.49 9.31
N LEU A 186 -19.51 -0.38 9.39
CA LEU A 186 -19.92 0.90 8.81
C LEU A 186 -20.03 0.80 7.28
N GLY A 187 -19.08 0.12 6.63
CA GLY A 187 -19.13 -0.17 5.20
C GLY A 187 -20.35 -1.01 4.81
N MET A 188 -20.64 -2.09 5.56
CA MET A 188 -21.83 -2.92 5.34
C MET A 188 -23.16 -2.15 5.55
N ALA A 189 -23.16 -1.17 6.46
CA ALA A 189 -24.29 -0.28 6.67
C ALA A 189 -24.43 0.83 5.60
N GLY A 190 -23.48 0.92 4.66
CA GLY A 190 -23.49 1.92 3.60
C GLY A 190 -23.15 3.34 4.06
N LEU A 191 -22.41 3.47 5.18
CA LEU A 191 -21.99 4.76 5.73
C LEU A 191 -20.65 5.24 5.16
N THR A 192 -19.86 4.34 4.57
CA THR A 192 -18.61 4.64 3.87
C THR A 192 -18.65 4.08 2.45
N ALA A 193 -17.85 4.65 1.55
CA ALA A 193 -17.73 4.25 0.16
C ALA A 193 -16.53 3.32 -0.10
N TYR A 194 -15.53 3.37 0.78
CA TYR A 194 -14.33 2.54 0.76
C TYR A 194 -13.70 2.47 2.16
N ALA A 195 -12.64 1.67 2.28
CA ALA A 195 -11.77 1.55 3.45
C ALA A 195 -10.32 1.55 2.95
N GLU A 196 -9.41 2.24 3.65
CA GLU A 196 -7.98 2.31 3.35
C GLU A 196 -7.13 1.74 4.48
N THR A 197 -7.51 2.02 5.72
CA THR A 197 -6.73 1.70 6.93
C THR A 197 -6.76 0.22 7.32
N VAL A 198 -7.01 -0.65 6.35
CA VAL A 198 -6.93 -2.12 6.48
C VAL A 198 -5.46 -2.52 6.57
N SER A 199 -4.98 -2.59 7.80
CA SER A 199 -3.56 -2.53 8.10
C SER A 199 -2.85 -3.87 7.86
N VAL A 200 -1.63 -3.81 7.36
CA VAL A 200 -0.70 -4.95 7.24
C VAL A 200 0.67 -4.57 7.77
N TYR A 201 1.38 -5.55 8.33
CA TYR A 201 2.65 -5.32 9.01
C TYR A 201 3.75 -6.27 8.52
N GLY A 202 5.00 -5.82 8.63
CA GLY A 202 6.17 -6.53 8.10
C GLY A 202 6.80 -7.56 9.03
N THR A 203 6.26 -7.77 10.24
CA THR A 203 6.72 -8.82 11.16
C THR A 203 5.54 -9.45 11.88
N GLU A 204 5.58 -10.76 12.12
CA GLU A 204 4.50 -11.52 12.76
C GLU A 204 4.08 -10.93 14.11
N ASN A 205 5.02 -10.56 14.98
CA ASN A 205 4.71 -9.98 16.28
C ASN A 205 3.92 -8.67 16.18
N VAL A 206 4.30 -7.77 15.28
CA VAL A 206 3.61 -6.48 15.09
C VAL A 206 2.25 -6.67 14.42
N PHE A 207 2.10 -7.72 13.62
CA PHE A 207 0.80 -8.05 13.02
C PHE A 207 -0.18 -8.60 14.06
N VAL A 208 0.32 -9.32 15.07
CA VAL A 208 -0.49 -9.92 16.14
C VAL A 208 -0.88 -8.91 17.21
N ASP A 209 -0.04 -7.90 17.46
CA ASP A 209 -0.29 -6.79 18.40
C ASP A 209 -1.47 -5.90 17.95
#